data_AF-A0A2J7RJM4-F1
#
_entry.id   AF-A0A2J7RJM4-F1
#
_cell.length_a   1.000
_cell.length_b   1.000
_cell.length_c   1.000
_cell.angle_alpha   90.00
_cell.angle_beta   90.00
_cell.angle_gamma   90.00
#
_symmetry.space_group_name_H-M   'P 1'
#
loop_
_entity.id
_entity.type
_entity.pdbx_description
1 polymer ?
#
loop_
_entity_poly.entity_id
_entity_poly.type
_entity_poly.pdbx_seq_one_letter_code
_entity_poly.pdbx_strand_id
1 'polypeptide(L)'
;MAPVNEEVSEVEKDIFAKIANNDVNGLKNTLLQQKMKVDIYDENGMTPLQHAAYKGNKEIVQMLLDQGADVNSGKHEYGYTALHFAALSGNSELCHLLLMAGAKSQTTNSVGRTASQMAAFVGNHACVAVINNHIPKSDIDYYTVPQGLETEPKLPAILAAPLHKFVMQVNIHPVRVALNLQKLPLLGENLDKVQRVLDLMSEREMKRGIETNEVMAFKFHYLAFVVAEVSCCRKRQLAAQQERKKDAQEEAEGDKKEGEERRSDPMELFARKMLKCGRSGDGTTPEFQESFLRECVREFPYRECTVFRQMVTSLAQPDSAQALSIIAAAINGQRSFADASATYCSTCGEEGAPKKCSKCKAVQYCDRECQRLHWFMHKKACARLSQAPSKAHLVPTSKMQHLKVN
;
A
#
# COMPACT_ATOMS: atom_id res chain seq x y z
N MET A 1 -8.81 -20.18 53.81
CA MET A 1 -7.58 -19.97 53.02
C MET A 1 -7.32 -21.28 52.30
N ALA A 2 -7.53 -21.47 50.99
CA ALA A 2 -7.57 -20.56 49.84
C ALA A 2 -8.56 -21.06 48.77
N PRO A 3 -9.37 -20.17 48.15
CA PRO A 3 -10.02 -20.39 46.84
C PRO A 3 -9.47 -19.48 45.72
N VAL A 4 -8.65 -18.47 46.07
CA VAL A 4 -8.32 -17.36 45.16
C VAL A 4 -7.50 -17.80 43.93
N ASN A 5 -6.62 -18.80 44.05
CA ASN A 5 -5.78 -19.25 42.92
C ASN A 5 -6.51 -20.18 41.94
N GLU A 6 -7.50 -20.96 42.40
CA GLU A 6 -8.27 -21.86 41.52
C GLU A 6 -9.31 -21.07 40.73
N GLU A 7 -10.00 -20.11 41.36
CA GLU A 7 -10.98 -19.25 40.66
C GLU A 7 -10.31 -18.39 39.58
N VAL A 8 -9.12 -17.84 39.84
CA VAL A 8 -8.35 -17.08 38.84
C VAL A 8 -7.95 -17.97 37.66
N SER A 9 -7.54 -19.22 37.91
CA SER A 9 -7.17 -20.17 36.84
C SER A 9 -8.36 -20.58 35.97
N GLU A 10 -9.55 -20.76 36.55
CA GLU A 10 -10.76 -21.10 35.78
C GLU A 10 -11.26 -19.92 34.93
N VAL A 11 -11.14 -18.69 35.42
CA VAL A 11 -11.47 -17.49 34.63
C VAL A 11 -10.50 -17.30 33.45
N GLU A 12 -9.21 -17.54 33.66
CA GLU A 12 -8.21 -17.50 32.59
C GLU A 12 -8.53 -18.50 31.47
N LYS A 13 -8.89 -19.74 31.83
CA LYS A 13 -9.33 -20.76 30.88
C LYS A 13 -10.61 -20.35 30.15
N ASP A 14 -11.58 -19.77 30.87
CA ASP A 14 -12.84 -19.28 30.29
C ASP A 14 -12.60 -18.17 29.26
N ILE A 15 -11.64 -17.26 29.50
CA ILE A 15 -11.22 -16.23 28.53
C ILE A 15 -10.75 -16.88 27.22
N PHE A 16 -9.84 -17.86 27.30
CA PHE A 16 -9.36 -18.56 26.11
C PHE A 16 -10.47 -19.33 25.39
N ALA A 17 -11.37 -19.98 26.14
CA ALA A 17 -12.51 -20.70 25.58
C ALA A 17 -13.47 -19.76 24.83
N LYS A 18 -13.77 -18.57 25.39
CA LYS A 18 -14.61 -17.55 24.74
C LYS A 18 -13.99 -17.04 23.45
N ILE A 19 -12.67 -16.81 23.43
CA ILE A 19 -11.94 -16.40 22.22
C ILE A 19 -11.99 -17.53 21.17
N ALA A 20 -11.75 -18.77 21.58
CA ALA A 20 -11.80 -19.93 20.70
C ALA A 20 -13.18 -20.11 20.04
N ASN A 21 -14.25 -19.81 20.79
CA ASN A 21 -15.65 -19.87 20.35
C ASN A 21 -16.18 -18.58 19.72
N ASN A 22 -15.34 -17.55 19.56
CA ASN A 22 -15.74 -16.26 19.00
C ASN A 22 -16.86 -15.54 19.80
N ASP A 23 -16.97 -15.80 21.11
CA ASP A 23 -17.96 -15.19 22.00
C ASP A 23 -17.51 -13.79 22.45
N VAL A 24 -17.72 -12.82 21.56
CA VAL A 24 -17.33 -11.42 21.79
C VAL A 24 -18.04 -10.82 23.01
N ASN A 25 -19.35 -11.04 23.13
CA ASN A 25 -20.16 -10.43 24.20
C ASN A 25 -19.84 -11.06 25.55
N GLY A 26 -19.70 -12.38 25.61
CA GLY A 26 -19.33 -13.06 26.83
C GLY A 26 -17.90 -12.72 27.24
N LEU A 27 -16.95 -12.57 26.31
CA LEU A 27 -15.60 -12.11 26.62
C LEU A 27 -15.63 -10.70 27.21
N LYS A 28 -16.37 -9.78 26.59
CA LYS A 28 -16.53 -8.40 27.07
C LYS A 28 -17.06 -8.34 28.50
N ASN A 29 -18.09 -9.13 28.80
CA ASN A 29 -18.67 -9.19 30.14
C ASN A 29 -17.65 -9.71 31.17
N THR A 30 -16.91 -10.77 30.83
CA THR A 30 -15.86 -11.32 31.71
C THR A 30 -14.76 -10.30 31.98
N LEU A 31 -14.26 -9.61 30.95
CA LEU A 31 -13.20 -8.60 31.09
C LEU A 31 -13.65 -7.39 31.94
N LEU A 32 -14.90 -6.93 31.78
CA LEU A 32 -15.43 -5.80 32.55
C LEU A 32 -15.64 -6.13 34.03
N GLN A 33 -16.09 -7.35 34.33
CA GLN A 33 -16.41 -7.76 35.69
C GLN A 33 -15.16 -7.97 36.57
N GLN A 34 -14.06 -8.44 35.97
CA GLN A 34 -12.96 -8.97 36.77
C GLN A 34 -11.74 -8.04 36.95
N LYS A 35 -11.68 -6.85 36.32
CA LYS A 35 -10.48 -5.95 36.34
C LYS A 35 -9.15 -6.72 36.18
N MET A 36 -9.16 -7.79 35.38
CA MET A 36 -8.01 -8.67 35.24
C MET A 36 -6.97 -8.07 34.31
N LYS A 37 -5.72 -8.48 34.53
CA LYS A 37 -4.64 -8.24 33.59
C LYS A 37 -4.93 -9.05 32.32
N VAL A 38 -4.95 -8.39 31.16
CA VAL A 38 -5.23 -9.04 29.86
C VAL A 38 -4.07 -9.89 29.34
N ASP A 39 -2.86 -9.68 29.87
CA ASP A 39 -1.67 -10.47 29.54
C ASP A 39 -1.55 -11.71 30.42
N ILE A 40 -2.46 -12.65 30.20
CA ILE A 40 -2.40 -14.02 30.72
C ILE A 40 -1.81 -14.95 29.65
N TYR A 41 -1.38 -16.15 30.05
CA TYR A 41 -0.68 -17.09 29.18
C TYR A 41 -1.28 -18.47 29.29
N ASP A 42 -1.46 -19.15 28.16
CA ASP A 42 -1.75 -20.58 28.14
C ASP A 42 -0.47 -21.43 28.32
N GLU A 43 -0.62 -22.75 28.22
CA GLU A 43 0.47 -23.72 28.38
C GLU A 43 1.60 -23.54 27.34
N ASN A 44 1.30 -22.95 26.16
CA ASN A 44 2.26 -22.65 25.11
C ASN A 44 2.84 -21.22 25.22
N GLY A 45 2.45 -20.48 26.26
CA GLY A 45 2.83 -19.08 26.45
C GLY A 45 2.07 -18.11 25.54
N MET A 46 0.96 -18.53 24.92
CA MET A 46 0.14 -17.66 24.07
C MET A 46 -0.74 -16.73 24.89
N THR A 47 -0.85 -15.47 24.46
CA THR A 47 -1.76 -14.51 25.06
C THR A 47 -3.16 -14.56 24.41
N PRO A 48 -4.20 -14.05 25.10
CA PRO A 48 -5.52 -13.83 24.50
C PRO A 48 -5.45 -13.06 23.17
N LEU A 49 -4.57 -12.05 23.09
CA LEU A 49 -4.36 -11.24 21.89
C LEU A 49 -3.80 -12.08 20.74
N GLN A 50 -2.87 -12.99 21.02
CA GLN A 50 -2.30 -13.89 20.01
C GLN A 50 -3.34 -14.92 19.51
N HIS A 51 -4.15 -15.47 20.40
CA HIS A 51 -5.28 -16.35 20.02
C HIS A 51 -6.28 -15.63 19.11
N ALA A 52 -6.71 -14.44 19.51
CA ALA A 52 -7.63 -13.62 18.71
C ALA A 52 -7.03 -13.24 17.35
N ALA A 53 -5.72 -12.96 17.33
CA ALA A 53 -5.02 -12.64 16.10
C ALA A 53 -4.92 -13.83 15.14
N TYR A 54 -4.65 -15.03 15.66
CA TYR A 54 -4.63 -16.27 14.86
C TYR A 54 -5.98 -16.59 14.25
N LYS A 55 -7.07 -16.36 14.99
CA LYS A 55 -8.45 -16.51 14.51
C LYS A 55 -8.88 -15.43 13.52
N GLY A 56 -8.08 -14.37 13.34
CA GLY A 56 -8.43 -13.25 12.47
C GLY A 56 -9.58 -12.39 13.00
N ASN A 57 -9.94 -12.50 14.29
CA ASN A 57 -11.06 -11.73 14.86
C ASN A 57 -10.59 -10.34 15.27
N LYS A 58 -10.85 -9.37 14.38
CA LYS A 58 -10.53 -7.95 14.58
C LYS A 58 -11.25 -7.32 15.78
N GLU A 59 -12.49 -7.71 16.06
CA GLU A 59 -13.29 -7.12 17.14
C GLU A 59 -12.71 -7.49 18.52
N ILE A 60 -12.37 -8.77 18.72
CA ILE A 60 -11.72 -9.21 19.96
C ILE A 60 -10.32 -8.59 20.09
N VAL A 61 -9.55 -8.53 18.99
CA VAL A 61 -8.22 -7.89 19.03
C VAL A 61 -8.32 -6.42 19.43
N GLN A 62 -9.25 -5.65 18.85
CA GLN A 62 -9.46 -4.27 19.25
C GLN A 62 -9.82 -4.17 20.74
N MET A 63 -10.74 -5.01 21.21
CA MET A 63 -11.15 -5.02 22.61
C MET A 63 -9.99 -5.29 23.57
N LEU A 64 -9.13 -6.26 23.25
CA LEU A 64 -7.96 -6.60 24.06
C LEU A 64 -6.92 -5.47 24.07
N LEU A 65 -6.68 -4.83 22.92
CA LEU A 65 -5.78 -3.67 22.83
C LEU A 65 -6.32 -2.48 23.63
N ASP A 66 -7.63 -2.22 23.60
CA ASP A 66 -8.27 -1.15 24.36
C ASP A 66 -8.16 -1.39 25.88
N GLN A 67 -8.05 -2.65 26.31
CA GLN A 67 -7.78 -3.03 27.70
C GLN A 67 -6.28 -3.07 28.05
N GLY A 68 -5.40 -2.64 27.14
CA GLY A 68 -3.97 -2.48 27.39
C GLY A 68 -3.13 -3.75 27.20
N ALA A 69 -3.57 -4.69 26.35
CA ALA A 69 -2.81 -5.90 26.06
C ALA A 69 -1.44 -5.58 25.44
N ASP A 70 -0.40 -6.28 25.87
CA ASP A 70 0.95 -6.14 25.30
C ASP A 70 1.00 -6.76 23.90
N VAL A 71 0.96 -5.87 22.90
CA VAL A 71 1.04 -6.22 21.48
C VAL A 71 2.33 -6.96 21.10
N ASN A 72 3.40 -6.79 21.88
CA ASN A 72 4.73 -7.32 21.60
C ASN A 72 5.11 -8.49 22.53
N SER A 73 4.15 -9.10 23.23
CA SER A 73 4.41 -10.27 24.06
C SER A 73 5.14 -11.37 23.26
N GLY A 74 6.29 -11.79 23.80
CA GLY A 74 7.18 -12.79 23.20
C GLY A 74 7.31 -14.06 24.04
N LYS A 75 6.32 -14.36 24.88
CA LYS A 75 6.32 -15.53 25.79
C LYS A 75 5.94 -16.85 25.13
N HIS A 76 5.41 -16.80 23.91
CA HIS A 76 5.11 -17.99 23.12
C HIS A 76 6.35 -18.87 22.94
N GLU A 77 6.20 -20.19 23.07
CA GLU A 77 7.30 -21.17 23.05
C GLU A 77 8.21 -21.08 21.80
N TYR A 78 7.64 -20.66 20.66
CA TYR A 78 8.38 -20.46 19.40
C TYR A 78 8.65 -18.98 19.06
N GLY A 79 8.42 -18.06 20.01
CA GLY A 79 8.66 -16.62 19.81
C GLY A 79 7.73 -15.94 18.80
N TYR A 80 6.53 -16.48 18.57
CA TYR A 80 5.54 -15.84 17.71
C TYR A 80 4.88 -14.69 18.46
N THR A 81 4.72 -13.56 17.78
CA THR A 81 3.99 -12.38 18.30
C THR A 81 2.58 -12.34 17.71
N ALA A 82 1.71 -11.47 18.25
CA ALA A 82 0.38 -11.26 17.69
C ALA A 82 0.42 -10.90 16.19
N LEU A 83 1.43 -10.14 15.76
CA LEU A 83 1.60 -9.78 14.35
C LEU A 83 1.93 -11.00 13.47
N HIS A 84 2.70 -11.97 13.96
CA HIS A 84 2.95 -13.22 13.21
C HIS A 84 1.65 -14.01 13.00
N PHE A 85 0.84 -14.14 14.05
CA PHE A 85 -0.44 -14.85 13.96
C PHE A 85 -1.44 -14.14 13.05
N ALA A 86 -1.53 -12.80 13.11
CA ALA A 86 -2.33 -12.01 12.19
C ALA A 86 -1.87 -12.20 10.74
N ALA A 87 -0.55 -12.19 10.49
CA ALA A 87 0.03 -12.41 9.17
C ALA A 87 -0.27 -13.81 8.61
N LEU A 88 -0.28 -14.84 9.47
CA LEU A 88 -0.66 -16.21 9.11
C LEU A 88 -2.17 -16.36 8.85
N SER A 89 -3.02 -15.60 9.57
CA SER A 89 -4.48 -15.62 9.35
C SER A 89 -4.91 -15.06 8.00
N GLY A 90 -4.05 -14.28 7.34
CA GLY A 90 -4.36 -13.60 6.07
C GLY A 90 -5.15 -12.31 6.22
N ASN A 91 -5.47 -11.89 7.45
CA ASN A 91 -6.22 -10.67 7.71
C ASN A 91 -5.29 -9.43 7.72
N SER A 92 -5.26 -8.72 6.60
CA SER A 92 -4.38 -7.56 6.42
C SER A 92 -4.80 -6.35 7.26
N GLU A 93 -6.09 -6.16 7.49
CA GLU A 93 -6.64 -5.11 8.35
C GLU A 93 -6.24 -5.33 9.81
N LEU A 94 -6.16 -6.59 10.22
CA LEU A 94 -5.69 -6.96 11.55
C LEU A 94 -4.20 -6.69 11.73
N CYS A 95 -3.38 -6.99 10.71
CA CYS A 95 -1.96 -6.63 10.71
C CYS A 95 -1.81 -5.11 10.86
N HIS A 96 -2.58 -4.33 10.08
CA HIS A 96 -2.58 -2.87 10.18
C HIS A 96 -2.95 -2.39 11.60
N LEU A 97 -3.98 -2.98 12.21
CA LEU A 97 -4.40 -2.63 13.57
C LEU A 97 -3.29 -2.86 14.60
N LEU A 98 -2.67 -4.04 14.58
CA LEU A 98 -1.58 -4.38 15.50
C LEU A 98 -0.36 -3.45 15.31
N LEU A 99 -0.02 -3.11 14.06
CA LEU A 99 1.05 -2.16 13.76
C LEU A 99 0.73 -0.75 14.27
N MET A 100 -0.51 -0.29 14.14
CA MET A 100 -0.95 0.99 14.75
C MET A 100 -0.88 0.97 16.28
N ALA A 101 -1.04 -0.21 16.90
CA ALA A 101 -0.86 -0.41 18.33
C ALA A 101 0.62 -0.55 18.75
N GLY A 102 1.58 -0.44 17.83
CA GLY A 102 3.01 -0.49 18.12
C GLY A 102 3.65 -1.88 18.02
N ALA A 103 3.04 -2.82 17.28
CA ALA A 103 3.67 -4.09 16.97
C ALA A 103 5.00 -3.90 16.23
N LYS A 104 6.06 -4.57 16.68
CA LYS A 104 7.38 -4.55 16.03
C LYS A 104 7.38 -5.46 14.80
N SER A 105 7.46 -4.87 13.61
CA SER A 105 7.45 -5.60 12.33
C SER A 105 8.70 -6.46 12.10
N GLN A 106 9.83 -6.08 12.69
CA GLN A 106 11.13 -6.72 12.52
C GLN A 106 11.43 -7.82 13.56
N THR A 107 10.52 -8.06 14.51
CA THR A 107 10.70 -9.16 15.46
C THR A 107 10.68 -10.50 14.72
N THR A 108 11.64 -11.37 15.02
CA THR A 108 11.75 -12.71 14.46
C THR A 108 11.31 -13.77 15.46
N ASN A 109 10.64 -14.80 14.97
CA ASN A 109 10.37 -16.02 15.73
C ASN A 109 11.63 -16.91 15.89
N SER A 110 11.47 -18.09 16.50
CA SER A 110 12.57 -19.04 16.77
C SER A 110 13.28 -19.57 15.51
N VAL A 111 12.65 -19.49 14.34
CA VAL A 111 13.24 -19.88 13.04
C VAL A 111 13.81 -18.69 12.26
N GLY A 112 13.94 -17.53 12.92
CA GLY A 112 14.54 -16.33 12.34
C GLY A 112 13.67 -15.64 11.28
N ARG A 113 12.34 -15.82 11.35
CA ARG A 113 11.40 -15.26 10.37
C ARG A 113 10.57 -14.14 10.96
N THR A 114 10.40 -13.04 10.20
CA THR A 114 9.48 -11.96 10.57
C THR A 114 8.04 -12.30 10.19
N ALA A 115 7.08 -11.56 10.73
CA ALA A 115 5.66 -11.72 10.40
C ALA A 115 5.38 -11.59 8.89
N SER A 116 6.03 -10.63 8.22
CA SER A 116 5.91 -10.45 6.77
C SER A 116 6.42 -11.67 5.99
N GLN A 117 7.55 -12.25 6.41
CA GLN A 117 8.09 -13.46 5.79
C GLN A 117 7.18 -14.67 6.01
N MET A 118 6.55 -14.79 7.19
CA MET A 118 5.55 -15.83 7.44
C MET A 118 4.31 -15.66 6.56
N ALA A 119 3.78 -14.44 6.40
CA ALA A 119 2.71 -14.15 5.46
C ALA A 119 3.09 -14.51 4.02
N ALA A 120 4.30 -14.18 3.58
CA ALA A 120 4.78 -14.52 2.25
C ALA A 120 4.83 -16.04 2.03
N PHE A 121 5.28 -16.80 3.03
CA PHE A 121 5.37 -18.27 2.97
C PHE A 121 4.02 -18.95 2.73
N VAL A 122 2.94 -18.41 3.31
CA VAL A 122 1.57 -18.93 3.14
C VAL A 122 0.79 -18.24 2.02
N GLY A 123 1.40 -17.33 1.26
CA GLY A 123 0.76 -16.62 0.15
C GLY A 123 -0.13 -15.43 0.52
N ASN A 124 -0.07 -14.95 1.77
CA ASN A 124 -0.86 -13.82 2.26
C ASN A 124 -0.27 -12.46 1.83
N HIS A 125 -0.24 -12.21 0.53
CA HIS A 125 0.43 -11.05 -0.08
C HIS A 125 -0.08 -9.69 0.41
N ALA A 126 -1.38 -9.58 0.74
CA ALA A 126 -1.93 -8.34 1.32
C ALA A 126 -1.32 -8.03 2.70
N CYS A 127 -1.10 -9.05 3.54
CA CYS A 127 -0.43 -8.90 4.83
C CYS A 127 1.03 -8.49 4.66
N VAL A 128 1.77 -9.13 3.74
CA VAL A 128 3.15 -8.75 3.38
C VAL A 128 3.21 -7.27 3.03
N ALA A 129 2.32 -6.83 2.16
CA ALA A 129 2.30 -5.46 1.69
C ALA A 129 1.95 -4.47 2.82
N VAL A 130 0.94 -4.76 3.66
CA VAL A 130 0.62 -3.92 4.82
C VAL A 130 1.80 -3.81 5.79
N ILE A 131 2.45 -4.93 6.12
CA ILE A 131 3.56 -4.95 7.09
C ILE A 131 4.78 -4.20 6.52
N ASN A 132 5.15 -4.45 5.27
CA ASN A 132 6.34 -3.84 4.65
C ASN A 132 6.15 -2.34 4.38
N ASN A 133 4.91 -1.88 4.19
CA ASN A 133 4.59 -0.47 3.92
C ASN A 133 4.23 0.31 5.19
N HIS A 134 4.32 -0.29 6.37
CA HIS A 134 4.01 0.38 7.62
C HIS A 134 5.12 1.34 8.03
N ILE A 135 4.71 2.58 8.32
CA ILE A 135 5.56 3.68 8.75
C ILE A 135 4.96 4.21 10.06
N PRO A 136 5.70 4.17 11.18
CA PRO A 136 5.29 4.83 12.41
C PRO A 136 5.03 6.31 12.18
N LYS A 137 3.95 6.85 12.78
CA LYS A 137 3.63 8.27 12.62
C LYS A 137 4.75 9.19 13.14
N SER A 138 5.46 8.74 14.17
CA SER A 138 6.65 9.42 14.72
C SER A 138 7.73 9.70 13.67
N ASP A 139 7.85 8.86 12.64
CA ASP A 139 8.85 9.03 11.59
C ASP A 139 8.55 10.25 10.72
N ILE A 140 7.27 10.62 10.61
CA ILE A 140 6.81 11.81 9.90
C ILE A 140 6.80 13.01 10.83
N ASP A 141 6.35 12.83 12.07
CA ASP A 141 6.32 13.89 13.08
C ASP A 141 7.74 14.45 13.34
N TYR A 142 8.79 13.64 13.13
CA TYR A 142 10.20 14.09 13.13
C TYR A 142 10.45 15.33 12.25
N TYR A 143 9.79 15.44 11.09
CA TYR A 143 9.96 16.55 10.15
C TYR A 143 9.13 17.78 10.52
N THR A 144 8.24 17.65 11.52
CA THR A 144 7.34 18.72 11.96
C THR A 144 7.92 19.64 13.03
N VAL A 145 9.11 19.29 13.51
CA VAL A 145 9.87 20.02 14.51
C VAL A 145 11.22 20.43 13.90
N PRO A 146 11.72 21.66 14.12
CA PRO A 146 13.06 22.04 13.69
C PRO A 146 14.13 21.14 14.30
N GLN A 147 15.16 20.80 13.53
CA GLN A 147 16.23 19.90 13.96
C GLN A 147 17.58 20.62 14.02
N GLY A 148 18.35 20.40 15.08
CA GLY A 148 19.69 20.97 15.23
C GLY A 148 19.70 22.50 15.25
N LEU A 149 20.31 23.11 14.23
CA LEU A 149 20.41 24.57 14.06
C LEU A 149 19.29 25.18 13.22
N GLU A 150 18.32 24.38 12.76
CA GLU A 150 17.21 24.87 11.96
C GLU A 150 16.23 25.69 12.81
N THR A 151 15.73 26.79 12.24
CA THR A 151 14.74 27.66 12.88
C THR A 151 13.30 27.30 12.50
N GLU A 152 13.11 26.59 11.38
CA GLU A 152 11.79 26.23 10.83
C GLU A 152 11.69 24.73 10.59
N PRO A 153 10.50 24.13 10.79
CA PRO A 153 10.29 22.72 10.50
C PRO A 153 10.28 22.46 8.99
N LYS A 154 10.76 21.29 8.58
CA LYS A 154 10.78 20.89 7.16
C LYS A 154 9.37 20.59 6.63
N LEU A 155 8.45 20.19 7.51
CA LEU A 155 7.05 19.93 7.23
C LEU A 155 6.15 20.67 8.22
N PRO A 156 5.18 21.48 7.78
CA PRO A 156 4.14 22.00 8.68
C PRO A 156 3.39 20.87 9.39
N ALA A 157 3.19 20.96 10.71
CA ALA A 157 2.56 19.91 11.52
C ALA A 157 1.17 19.48 11.00
N ILE A 158 0.38 20.40 10.43
CA ILE A 158 -0.92 20.11 9.82
C ILE A 158 -0.85 19.12 8.65
N LEU A 159 0.31 19.01 7.99
CA LEU A 159 0.53 18.08 6.88
C LEU A 159 0.94 16.68 7.34
N ALA A 160 1.29 16.48 8.62
CA ALA A 160 1.81 15.21 9.12
C ALA A 160 0.82 14.06 8.97
N ALA A 161 -0.43 14.25 9.43
CA ALA A 161 -1.47 13.21 9.33
C ALA A 161 -1.87 12.90 7.88
N PRO A 162 -2.10 13.89 6.99
CA PRO A 162 -2.28 13.64 5.56
C PRO A 162 -1.10 12.91 4.92
N LEU A 163 0.15 13.32 5.22
CA LEU A 163 1.34 12.69 4.65
C LEU A 163 1.47 11.24 5.11
N HIS A 164 1.23 10.97 6.41
CA HIS A 164 1.18 9.62 6.96
C HIS A 164 0.21 8.73 6.21
N LYS A 165 -1.03 9.21 6.03
CA LYS A 165 -2.04 8.49 5.25
C LYS A 165 -1.62 8.24 3.81
N PHE A 166 -0.89 9.18 3.20
CA PHE A 166 -0.40 9.08 1.82
C PHE A 166 0.73 8.04 1.68
N VAL A 167 1.74 8.08 2.55
CA VAL A 167 2.89 7.16 2.45
C VAL A 167 2.57 5.75 2.91
N MET A 168 1.53 5.56 3.73
CA MET A 168 1.03 4.24 4.15
C MET A 168 0.30 3.47 3.02
N GLN A 169 0.02 4.10 1.88
CA GLN A 169 -0.67 3.44 0.77
C GLN A 169 0.20 2.34 0.15
N VAL A 170 -0.43 1.20 -0.13
CA VAL A 170 0.22 0.01 -0.72
C VAL A 170 0.10 0.00 -2.25
N ASN A 171 -0.99 0.52 -2.79
CA ASN A 171 -1.17 0.61 -4.24
C ASN A 171 -0.30 1.74 -4.80
N ILE A 172 0.81 1.34 -5.41
CA ILE A 172 1.81 2.23 -6.00
C ILE A 172 1.49 2.65 -7.43
N HIS A 173 0.39 2.24 -8.04
CA HIS A 173 0.09 2.62 -9.43
C HIS A 173 0.08 4.15 -9.56
N PRO A 174 0.79 4.77 -10.54
CA PRO A 174 0.95 6.23 -10.61
C PRO A 174 -0.39 6.98 -10.55
N VAL A 175 -1.39 6.52 -11.31
CA VAL A 175 -2.75 7.07 -11.25
C VAL A 175 -3.38 6.97 -9.86
N ARG A 176 -3.20 5.85 -9.14
CA ARG A 176 -3.70 5.73 -7.76
C ARG A 176 -3.01 6.72 -6.83
N VAL A 177 -1.68 6.85 -6.94
CA VAL A 177 -0.89 7.81 -6.15
C VAL A 177 -1.41 9.24 -6.38
N ALA A 178 -1.66 9.64 -7.63
CA ALA A 178 -2.22 10.94 -7.95
C ALA A 178 -3.66 11.13 -7.43
N LEU A 179 -4.51 10.12 -7.53
CA LEU A 179 -5.88 10.15 -6.96
C LEU A 179 -5.86 10.26 -5.43
N ASN A 180 -4.88 9.65 -4.77
CA ASN A 180 -4.71 9.77 -3.32
C ASN A 180 -4.27 11.18 -2.92
N LEU A 181 -3.38 11.83 -3.69
CA LEU A 181 -3.06 13.26 -3.51
C LEU A 181 -4.28 14.15 -3.71
N GLN A 182 -5.10 13.86 -4.73
CA GLN A 182 -6.33 14.61 -5.00
C GLN A 182 -7.31 14.55 -3.81
N LYS A 183 -7.39 13.41 -3.11
CA LYS A 183 -8.21 13.24 -1.89
C LYS A 183 -7.61 13.92 -0.64
N LEU A 184 -6.39 14.45 -0.73
CA LEU A 184 -5.65 15.10 0.35
C LEU A 184 -5.26 16.52 -0.06
N PRO A 185 -6.22 17.46 -0.15
CA PRO A 185 -6.00 18.78 -0.75
C PRO A 185 -4.87 19.58 -0.08
N LEU A 186 -4.68 19.43 1.24
CA LEU A 186 -3.57 20.06 1.97
C LEU A 186 -2.19 19.64 1.45
N LEU A 187 -2.01 18.36 1.10
CA LEU A 187 -0.79 17.89 0.43
C LEU A 187 -0.72 18.44 -0.99
N GLY A 188 -1.87 18.43 -1.67
CA GLY A 188 -2.06 19.03 -2.98
C GLY A 188 -1.55 20.46 -3.03
N GLU A 189 -1.80 21.30 -2.04
CA GLU A 189 -1.35 22.71 -2.02
C GLU A 189 0.15 22.86 -1.70
N ASN A 190 0.78 21.84 -1.12
CA ASN A 190 2.15 21.90 -0.58
C ASN A 190 3.11 20.88 -1.26
N LEU A 191 2.91 20.59 -2.55
CA LEU A 191 3.65 19.53 -3.25
C LEU A 191 5.17 19.65 -3.14
N ASP A 192 5.76 20.84 -3.24
CA ASP A 192 7.23 21.00 -3.18
C ASP A 192 7.78 20.62 -1.78
N LYS A 193 7.04 20.94 -0.70
CA LYS A 193 7.42 20.51 0.68
C LYS A 193 7.24 19.00 0.85
N VAL A 194 6.15 18.45 0.33
CA VAL A 194 5.88 17.00 0.38
C VAL A 194 6.97 16.23 -0.36
N GLN A 195 7.32 16.65 -1.58
CA GLN A 195 8.41 16.06 -2.36
C GLN A 195 9.72 16.08 -1.56
N ARG A 196 10.11 17.25 -1.06
CA ARG A 196 11.36 17.40 -0.30
C ARG A 196 11.42 16.48 0.93
N VAL A 197 10.32 16.34 1.65
CA VAL A 197 10.27 15.45 2.84
C VAL A 197 10.37 13.99 2.42
N LEU A 198 9.73 13.58 1.32
CA LEU A 198 9.87 12.22 0.79
C LEU A 198 11.32 11.92 0.37
N ASP A 199 12.02 12.87 -0.27
CA ASP A 199 13.43 12.72 -0.61
C ASP A 199 14.29 12.54 0.66
N LEU A 200 14.02 13.32 1.71
CA LEU A 200 14.72 13.19 3.00
C LEU A 200 14.38 11.89 3.74
N MET A 201 13.16 11.38 3.60
CA MET A 201 12.79 10.07 4.14
C MET A 201 13.53 8.95 3.40
N SER A 202 13.65 9.07 2.07
CA SER A 202 14.46 8.14 1.25
C SER A 202 15.91 8.11 1.72
N GLU A 203 16.51 9.29 1.87
CA GLU A 203 17.89 9.43 2.33
C GLU A 203 18.08 8.90 3.75
N ARG A 204 17.15 9.18 4.66
CA ARG A 204 17.20 8.71 6.04
C ARG A 204 17.24 7.19 6.10
N GLU A 205 16.40 6.47 5.35
CA GLU A 205 16.39 5.01 5.34
C GLU A 205 17.71 4.39 4.89
N MET A 206 18.42 5.05 3.98
CA MET A 206 19.76 4.61 3.52
C MET A 206 20.89 4.93 4.51
N LYS A 207 20.66 5.83 5.47
CA LYS A 207 21.66 6.25 6.48
C LYS A 207 21.52 5.53 7.82
N ARG A 208 20.65 4.52 7.94
CA ARG A 208 20.40 3.77 9.19
C ARG A 208 21.45 2.70 9.51
N GLY A 209 22.51 2.57 8.70
CA GLY A 209 23.57 1.59 8.94
C GLY A 209 23.04 0.16 8.81
N ILE A 210 23.13 -0.62 9.91
CA ILE A 210 22.67 -2.03 9.92
C ILE A 210 21.14 -2.11 9.74
N GLU A 211 20.38 -1.09 10.13
CA GLU A 211 18.93 -1.04 9.96
C GLU A 211 18.47 -0.44 8.61
N THR A 212 19.36 -0.39 7.62
CA THR A 212 19.03 0.18 6.31
C THR A 212 17.84 -0.54 5.67
N ASN A 213 16.86 0.24 5.21
CA ASN A 213 15.69 -0.27 4.50
C ASN A 213 15.67 0.23 3.06
N GLU A 214 16.38 -0.47 2.17
CA GLU A 214 16.50 -0.13 0.75
C GLU A 214 15.14 -0.06 0.04
N VAL A 215 14.19 -0.92 0.44
CA VAL A 215 12.84 -0.98 -0.14
C VAL A 215 12.06 0.27 0.20
N MET A 216 12.08 0.70 1.47
CA MET A 216 11.42 1.94 1.89
C MET A 216 12.10 3.18 1.33
N ALA A 217 13.44 3.17 1.25
CA ALA A 217 14.18 4.24 0.59
C ALA A 217 13.70 4.43 -0.85
N PHE A 218 13.61 3.34 -1.61
CA PHE A 218 13.12 3.39 -2.99
C PHE A 218 11.64 3.78 -3.07
N LYS A 219 10.80 3.30 -2.15
CA LYS A 219 9.38 3.71 -2.09
C LYS A 219 9.24 5.22 -1.92
N PHE A 220 9.99 5.82 -1.00
CA PHE A 220 9.92 7.27 -0.78
C PHE A 220 10.41 8.06 -1.99
N HIS A 221 11.51 7.62 -2.62
CA HIS A 221 11.97 8.17 -3.89
C HIS A 221 10.90 8.08 -4.99
N TYR A 222 10.27 6.92 -5.13
CA TYR A 222 9.18 6.72 -6.10
C TYR A 222 8.01 7.67 -5.87
N LEU A 223 7.56 7.82 -4.61
CA LEU A 223 6.49 8.76 -4.27
C LEU A 223 6.91 10.21 -4.54
N ALA A 224 8.14 10.60 -4.21
CA ALA A 224 8.68 11.92 -4.49
C ALA A 224 8.70 12.20 -6.00
N PHE A 225 9.11 11.22 -6.81
CA PHE A 225 9.16 11.31 -8.27
C PHE A 225 7.77 11.51 -8.89
N VAL A 226 6.74 10.81 -8.37
CA VAL A 226 5.35 11.03 -8.78
C VAL A 226 4.85 12.42 -8.37
N VAL A 227 5.10 12.84 -7.13
CA VAL A 227 4.73 14.17 -6.63
C VAL A 227 5.39 15.28 -7.47
N ALA A 228 6.65 15.09 -7.87
CA ALA A 228 7.40 16.02 -8.71
C ALA A 228 6.74 16.21 -10.09
N GLU A 229 6.34 15.12 -10.77
CA GLU A 229 5.66 15.24 -12.07
C GLU A 229 4.25 15.82 -11.94
N VAL A 230 3.53 15.55 -10.84
CA VAL A 230 2.25 16.24 -10.55
C VAL A 230 2.48 17.76 -10.35
N SER A 231 3.53 18.15 -9.61
CA SER A 231 3.93 19.56 -9.44
C SER A 231 4.28 20.18 -10.80
N CYS A 232 4.97 19.45 -11.67
CA CYS A 232 5.29 19.89 -13.03
C CYS A 232 4.03 20.09 -13.89
N CYS A 233 3.08 19.16 -13.85
CA CYS A 233 1.78 19.30 -14.52
C CYS A 233 1.04 20.57 -14.08
N ARG A 234 1.07 20.90 -12.77
CA ARG A 234 0.48 22.14 -12.26
C ARG A 234 1.19 23.38 -12.79
N LYS A 235 2.53 23.42 -12.74
CA LYS A 235 3.33 24.56 -13.22
C LYS A 235 3.06 24.83 -14.71
N ARG A 236 3.04 23.78 -15.55
CA ARG A 236 2.68 23.87 -16.98
C ARG A 236 1.27 24.39 -17.20
N GLN A 237 0.30 23.92 -16.40
CA GLN A 237 -1.08 24.39 -16.50
C GLN A 237 -1.23 25.87 -16.15
N LEU A 238 -0.56 26.33 -15.09
CA LEU A 238 -0.57 27.75 -14.70
C LEU A 238 0.07 28.63 -15.77
N ALA A 239 1.20 28.19 -16.35
CA ALA A 239 1.84 28.89 -17.46
C ALA A 239 0.92 29.01 -18.68
N ALA A 240 0.29 27.92 -19.11
CA ALA A 240 -0.67 27.93 -20.22
C ALA A 240 -1.90 28.81 -19.94
N GLN A 241 -2.35 28.92 -18.68
CA GLN A 241 -3.42 29.85 -18.28
C GLN A 241 -2.96 31.30 -18.35
N GLN A 242 -1.71 31.60 -18.00
CA GLN A 242 -1.14 32.94 -18.09
C GLN A 242 -0.97 33.37 -19.54
N GLU A 243 -0.47 32.50 -20.42
CA GLU A 243 -0.35 32.76 -21.86
C GLU A 243 -1.71 33.06 -22.49
N ARG A 244 -2.71 32.18 -22.30
CA ARG A 244 -4.07 32.42 -22.82
C ARG A 244 -4.71 33.71 -22.31
N LYS A 245 -4.40 34.12 -21.08
CA LYS A 245 -4.89 35.39 -20.52
C LYS A 245 -4.23 36.60 -21.17
N LYS A 246 -2.97 36.50 -21.59
CA LYS A 246 -2.28 37.53 -22.36
C LYS A 246 -2.89 37.63 -23.76
N ASP A 247 -3.03 36.50 -24.46
CA ASP A 247 -3.64 36.44 -25.79
C ASP A 247 -5.08 36.99 -25.78
N ALA A 248 -5.88 36.61 -24.78
CA ALA A 248 -7.27 37.07 -24.63
C ALA A 248 -7.41 38.52 -24.10
N GLN A 249 -6.33 39.14 -23.61
CA GLN A 249 -6.26 40.58 -23.31
C GLN A 249 -5.86 41.37 -24.56
N GLU A 250 -5.04 40.79 -25.43
CA GLU A 250 -4.70 41.35 -26.74
C GLU A 250 -5.88 41.27 -27.75
N GLU A 251 -6.76 40.26 -27.63
CA GLU A 251 -7.97 40.11 -28.47
C GLU A 251 -9.25 40.80 -27.91
N ALA A 252 -9.15 41.53 -26.79
CA ALA A 252 -10.31 42.12 -26.09
C ALA A 252 -10.87 43.43 -26.72
N GLU A 253 -10.94 43.51 -28.05
CA GLU A 253 -11.87 44.41 -28.76
C GLU A 253 -13.11 43.67 -29.31
N GLY A 254 -13.25 42.36 -29.07
CA GLY A 254 -14.40 41.55 -29.52
C GLY A 254 -15.19 40.90 -28.38
N ASP A 255 -16.52 41.07 -28.44
CA ASP A 255 -17.57 40.62 -27.52
C ASP A 255 -17.39 39.18 -26.93
N LYS A 256 -17.31 39.06 -25.59
CA LYS A 256 -17.03 37.79 -24.89
C LYS A 256 -18.31 37.12 -24.39
N LYS A 257 -18.64 35.96 -24.96
CA LYS A 257 -19.49 34.94 -24.31
C LYS A 257 -18.62 34.07 -23.40
N GLU A 258 -18.74 34.28 -22.09
CA GLU A 258 -18.09 33.45 -21.07
C GLU A 258 -18.76 32.08 -20.97
N GLY A 259 -18.13 31.06 -21.55
CA GLY A 259 -18.38 29.67 -21.16
C GLY A 259 -17.39 29.29 -20.07
N GLU A 260 -17.87 28.89 -18.88
CA GLU A 260 -17.04 28.29 -17.83
C GLU A 260 -16.39 26.99 -18.34
N GLU A 261 -15.19 27.09 -18.93
CA GLU A 261 -14.37 25.93 -19.24
C GLU A 261 -13.90 25.27 -17.95
N ARG A 262 -14.30 24.01 -17.78
CA ARG A 262 -14.04 23.19 -16.59
C ARG A 262 -12.53 23.07 -16.35
N ARG A 263 -12.00 23.84 -15.40
CA ARG A 263 -10.60 23.82 -14.94
C ARG A 263 -10.19 22.36 -14.63
N SER A 264 -9.29 21.79 -15.43
CA SER A 264 -8.84 20.41 -15.21
C SER A 264 -7.84 20.36 -14.06
N ASP A 265 -8.09 19.52 -13.06
CA ASP A 265 -7.21 19.36 -11.90
C ASP A 265 -5.82 18.80 -12.29
N PRO A 266 -4.68 19.31 -11.75
CA PRO A 266 -3.34 18.79 -12.06
C PRO A 266 -3.20 17.27 -11.88
N MET A 267 -3.84 16.68 -10.87
CA MET A 267 -3.80 15.24 -10.65
C MET A 267 -4.56 14.48 -11.75
N GLU A 268 -5.66 15.04 -12.27
CA GLU A 268 -6.36 14.49 -13.44
C GLU A 268 -5.52 14.62 -14.73
N LEU A 269 -4.81 15.74 -14.93
CA LEU A 269 -3.90 15.91 -16.07
C LEU A 269 -2.78 14.86 -16.05
N PHE A 270 -2.17 14.66 -14.89
CA PHE A 270 -1.18 13.61 -14.67
C PHE A 270 -1.77 12.21 -14.94
N ALA A 271 -2.94 11.89 -14.38
CA ALA A 271 -3.59 10.60 -14.57
C ALA A 271 -3.88 10.32 -16.06
N ARG A 272 -4.37 11.31 -16.80
CA ARG A 272 -4.61 11.20 -18.24
C ARG A 272 -3.32 10.96 -19.02
N LYS A 273 -2.20 11.59 -18.62
CA LYS A 273 -0.88 11.35 -19.21
C LYS A 273 -0.44 9.90 -19.01
N MET A 274 -0.63 9.35 -17.81
CA MET A 274 -0.29 7.97 -17.44
C MET A 274 -1.15 6.90 -18.13
N LEU A 275 -2.37 7.24 -18.54
CA LEU A 275 -3.31 6.32 -19.20
C LEU A 275 -3.25 6.37 -20.74
N LYS A 276 -2.42 7.25 -21.30
CA LYS A 276 -2.37 7.46 -22.75
C LYS A 276 -1.59 6.33 -23.41
N CYS A 277 -2.28 5.45 -24.14
CA CYS A 277 -1.64 4.45 -24.99
C CYS A 277 -1.05 5.10 -26.26
N GLY A 278 0.08 4.56 -26.72
CA GLY A 278 0.75 4.98 -27.95
C GLY A 278 -0.03 4.65 -29.23
N ARG A 279 0.47 5.14 -30.36
CA ARG A 279 -0.08 4.84 -31.70
C ARG A 279 0.50 3.56 -32.33
N SER A 280 1.55 2.99 -31.74
CA SER A 280 2.27 1.84 -32.30
C SER A 280 1.65 0.50 -31.85
N GLY A 281 1.26 -0.33 -32.83
CA GLY A 281 1.10 -1.79 -32.69
C GLY A 281 -0.08 -2.32 -31.87
N ASP A 282 0.04 -2.34 -30.54
CA ASP A 282 -0.87 -3.11 -29.67
C ASP A 282 -2.07 -2.28 -29.13
N GLY A 283 -1.92 -0.96 -29.03
CA GLY A 283 -2.92 -0.04 -28.47
C GLY A 283 -3.29 -0.28 -27.01
N THR A 284 -2.57 -1.11 -26.27
CA THR A 284 -2.86 -1.55 -24.90
C THR A 284 -1.83 -1.08 -23.87
N THR A 285 -0.58 -0.82 -24.27
CA THR A 285 0.49 -0.44 -23.32
C THR A 285 0.66 1.08 -23.22
N PRO A 286 0.60 1.69 -22.02
CA PRO A 286 0.84 3.13 -21.86
C PRO A 286 2.35 3.48 -21.95
N GLU A 287 2.84 3.78 -23.16
CA GLU A 287 4.27 4.07 -23.44
C GLU A 287 4.87 5.14 -22.51
N PHE A 288 4.11 6.22 -22.24
CA PHE A 288 4.57 7.28 -21.34
C PHE A 288 4.75 6.77 -19.90
N GLN A 289 3.83 5.93 -19.42
CA GLN A 289 3.93 5.36 -18.07
C GLN A 289 5.17 4.47 -17.96
N GLU A 290 5.40 3.62 -18.96
CA GLU A 290 6.58 2.75 -18.98
C GLU A 290 7.89 3.56 -18.98
N SER A 291 7.99 4.59 -19.83
CA SER A 291 9.16 5.47 -19.85
C SER A 291 9.37 6.20 -18.52
N PHE A 292 8.29 6.75 -17.95
CA PHE A 292 8.32 7.48 -16.68
C PHE A 292 8.80 6.59 -15.53
N LEU A 293 8.32 5.34 -15.45
CA LEU A 293 8.69 4.41 -14.41
C LEU A 293 10.14 3.92 -14.55
N ARG A 294 10.61 3.68 -15.78
CA ARG A 294 12.03 3.35 -16.04
C ARG A 294 12.96 4.51 -15.67
N GLU A 295 12.54 5.74 -15.94
CA GLU A 295 13.26 6.94 -15.53
C GLU A 295 13.28 7.07 -14.00
N CYS A 296 12.17 6.82 -13.32
CA CYS A 296 12.12 6.80 -11.85
C CYS A 296 13.15 5.84 -11.24
N VAL A 297 13.29 4.63 -11.79
CA VAL A 297 14.33 3.67 -11.35
C VAL A 297 15.71 4.22 -11.63
N ARG A 298 15.95 4.76 -12.83
CA ARG A 298 17.26 5.33 -13.23
C ARG A 298 17.69 6.48 -12.32
N GLU A 299 16.76 7.37 -11.95
CA GLU A 299 17.02 8.54 -11.11
C GLU A 299 17.21 8.18 -9.63
N PHE A 300 17.08 6.90 -9.23
CA PHE A 300 17.34 6.51 -7.86
C PHE A 300 18.84 6.71 -7.51
N PRO A 301 19.18 7.48 -6.45
CA PRO A 301 20.57 7.85 -6.19
C PRO A 301 21.48 6.68 -5.75
N TYR A 302 20.90 5.64 -5.15
CA TYR A 302 21.65 4.57 -4.48
C TYR A 302 21.90 3.37 -5.40
N ARG A 303 22.84 3.52 -6.33
CA ARG A 303 23.12 2.54 -7.39
C ARG A 303 23.71 1.22 -6.92
N GLU A 304 24.34 1.21 -5.75
CA GLU A 304 24.99 0.02 -5.21
C GLU A 304 24.06 -0.87 -4.38
N CYS A 305 22.83 -0.41 -4.11
CA CYS A 305 21.90 -1.15 -3.28
C CYS A 305 21.32 -2.37 -4.02
N THR A 306 20.92 -3.39 -3.26
CA THR A 306 20.43 -4.66 -3.80
C THR A 306 19.13 -4.47 -4.58
N VAL A 307 18.20 -3.68 -4.03
CA VAL A 307 16.90 -3.39 -4.66
C VAL A 307 17.08 -2.73 -6.03
N PHE A 308 17.97 -1.74 -6.16
CA PHE A 308 18.23 -1.08 -7.44
C PHE A 308 18.79 -2.06 -8.47
N ARG A 309 19.83 -2.82 -8.11
CA ARG A 309 20.47 -3.78 -9.02
C ARG A 309 19.47 -4.82 -9.51
N GLN A 310 18.64 -5.37 -8.62
CA GLN A 310 17.59 -6.32 -8.99
C GLN A 310 16.60 -5.72 -9.99
N MET A 311 16.08 -4.51 -9.72
CA MET A 311 15.14 -3.85 -10.65
C MET A 311 15.77 -3.58 -12.02
N VAL A 312 17.00 -3.07 -12.06
CA VAL A 312 17.71 -2.80 -13.33
C VAL A 312 17.94 -4.09 -14.11
N THR A 313 18.39 -5.16 -13.44
CA THR A 313 18.56 -6.46 -14.08
C THR A 313 17.25 -6.98 -14.67
N SER A 314 16.15 -6.92 -13.92
CA SER A 314 14.83 -7.34 -14.43
C SER A 314 14.34 -6.47 -15.59
N LEU A 315 14.57 -5.16 -15.56
CA LEU A 315 14.16 -4.22 -16.62
C LEU A 315 14.97 -4.34 -17.91
N ALA A 316 16.19 -4.88 -17.84
CA ALA A 316 17.09 -5.04 -18.99
C ALA A 316 16.82 -6.32 -19.79
N GLN A 317 15.99 -7.24 -19.30
CA GLN A 317 15.68 -8.49 -19.99
C GLN A 317 14.85 -8.24 -21.27
N PRO A 318 15.11 -8.96 -22.38
CA PRO A 318 14.36 -8.80 -23.64
C PRO A 318 12.84 -8.97 -23.47
N ASP A 319 12.43 -9.94 -22.64
CA ASP A 319 11.03 -10.22 -22.29
C ASP A 319 10.67 -9.66 -20.90
N SER A 320 11.26 -8.52 -20.52
CA SER A 320 11.03 -7.92 -19.20
C SER A 320 9.55 -7.65 -18.94
N ALA A 321 9.11 -7.94 -17.72
CA ALA A 321 7.80 -7.52 -17.25
C ALA A 321 7.71 -5.99 -17.25
N GLN A 322 6.49 -5.45 -17.31
CA GLN A 322 6.26 -3.99 -17.30
C GLN A 322 6.90 -3.35 -16.07
N ALA A 323 7.46 -2.14 -16.22
CA ALA A 323 8.18 -1.48 -15.13
C ALA A 323 7.33 -1.33 -13.86
N LEU A 324 6.03 -1.09 -14.01
CA LEU A 324 5.10 -1.02 -12.88
C LEU A 324 5.09 -2.32 -12.06
N SER A 325 5.10 -3.48 -12.72
CA SER A 325 5.07 -4.77 -12.04
C SER A 325 6.37 -5.07 -11.27
N ILE A 326 7.51 -4.67 -11.83
CA ILE A 326 8.83 -4.83 -11.21
C ILE A 326 8.94 -3.93 -9.98
N ILE A 327 8.57 -2.65 -10.10
CA ILE A 327 8.54 -1.69 -8.99
C ILE A 327 7.55 -2.16 -7.91
N ALA A 328 6.37 -2.65 -8.30
CA ALA A 328 5.38 -3.18 -7.36
C ALA A 328 5.91 -4.39 -6.59
N ALA A 329 6.59 -5.32 -7.26
CA ALA A 329 7.19 -6.49 -6.62
C ALA A 329 8.35 -6.09 -5.69
N ALA A 330 9.16 -5.10 -6.07
CA ALA A 330 10.24 -4.59 -5.22
C ALA A 330 9.71 -3.95 -3.93
N ILE A 331 8.62 -3.16 -4.01
CA ILE A 331 8.06 -2.45 -2.85
C ILE A 331 7.16 -3.35 -1.99
N ASN A 332 6.25 -4.11 -2.61
CA ASN A 332 5.22 -4.88 -1.91
C ASN A 332 5.60 -6.34 -1.67
N GLY A 333 6.75 -6.78 -2.18
CA GLY A 333 7.16 -8.19 -2.19
C GLY A 333 6.64 -8.94 -3.42
N GLN A 334 7.35 -10.00 -3.77
CA GLN A 334 7.03 -10.80 -4.94
C GLN A 334 5.80 -11.69 -4.71
N ARG A 335 4.85 -11.67 -5.64
CA ARG A 335 3.69 -12.56 -5.65
C ARG A 335 4.03 -13.80 -6.47
N SER A 336 4.36 -14.92 -5.81
CA SER A 336 4.70 -16.18 -6.48
C SER A 336 3.51 -16.85 -7.16
N PHE A 337 2.30 -16.61 -6.63
CA PHE A 337 1.06 -17.13 -7.18
C PHE A 337 0.10 -15.95 -7.41
N ALA A 338 -0.24 -15.69 -8.66
CA ALA A 338 -1.33 -14.78 -8.97
C ALA A 338 -2.64 -15.54 -8.79
N ASP A 339 -3.54 -15.05 -7.94
CA ASP A 339 -4.91 -15.55 -7.89
C ASP A 339 -5.55 -15.29 -9.27
N ALA A 340 -5.87 -16.37 -9.98
CA ALA A 340 -6.49 -16.29 -11.30
C ALA A 340 -7.85 -15.56 -11.27
N SER A 341 -8.46 -15.43 -10.09
CA SER A 341 -9.70 -14.70 -9.86
C SER A 341 -9.50 -13.24 -9.45
N ALA A 342 -8.27 -12.80 -9.13
CA ALA A 342 -7.99 -11.43 -8.75
C ALA A 342 -8.29 -10.48 -9.90
N THR A 343 -9.21 -9.55 -9.65
CA THR A 343 -9.62 -8.54 -10.61
C THR A 343 -8.93 -7.23 -10.31
N TYR A 344 -8.43 -6.55 -11.34
CA TYR A 344 -7.73 -5.28 -11.19
C TYR A 344 -8.43 -4.17 -11.93
N CYS A 345 -8.46 -2.99 -11.31
CA CYS A 345 -8.94 -1.79 -11.95
C CYS A 345 -7.98 -1.40 -13.09
N SER A 346 -8.49 -1.33 -14.31
CA SER A 346 -7.69 -0.98 -15.49
C SER A 346 -7.19 0.47 -15.52
N THR A 347 -7.56 1.29 -14.52
CA THR A 347 -7.17 2.70 -14.42
C THR A 347 -6.11 2.93 -13.36
N CYS A 348 -6.21 2.24 -12.23
CA CYS A 348 -5.38 2.52 -11.06
C CYS A 348 -4.81 1.27 -10.40
N GLY A 349 -4.97 0.10 -11.01
CA GLY A 349 -4.41 -1.16 -10.51
C GLY A 349 -5.05 -1.68 -9.23
N GLU A 350 -6.13 -1.09 -8.75
CA GLU A 350 -6.80 -1.55 -7.52
C GLU A 350 -7.33 -2.97 -7.64
N GLU A 351 -6.97 -3.80 -6.68
CA GLU A 351 -7.43 -5.18 -6.56
C GLU A 351 -8.91 -5.23 -6.13
N GLY A 352 -9.66 -6.23 -6.61
CA GLY A 352 -11.08 -6.42 -6.30
C GLY A 352 -12.02 -5.44 -7.03
N ALA A 353 -11.67 -4.99 -8.24
CA ALA A 353 -12.49 -4.05 -9.01
C ALA A 353 -13.88 -4.64 -9.36
N PRO A 354 -15.00 -4.12 -8.81
CA PRO A 354 -16.29 -4.81 -8.88
C PRO A 354 -17.05 -4.56 -10.20
N LYS A 355 -16.76 -3.45 -10.91
CA LYS A 355 -17.57 -3.00 -12.05
C LYS A 355 -16.89 -3.29 -13.37
N LYS A 356 -17.50 -4.15 -14.20
CA LYS A 356 -17.04 -4.43 -15.56
C LYS A 356 -17.68 -3.48 -16.58
N CYS A 357 -16.96 -3.17 -17.65
CA CYS A 357 -17.52 -2.47 -18.80
C CYS A 357 -18.68 -3.29 -19.40
N SER A 358 -19.86 -2.69 -19.52
CA SER A 358 -21.06 -3.39 -20.02
C SER A 358 -20.92 -3.87 -21.46
N LYS A 359 -20.06 -3.24 -22.26
CA LYS A 359 -19.86 -3.56 -23.68
C LYS A 359 -18.84 -4.68 -23.89
N CYS A 360 -17.59 -4.48 -23.46
CA CYS A 360 -16.53 -5.46 -23.72
C CYS A 360 -16.33 -6.50 -22.61
N LYS A 361 -16.82 -6.24 -21.38
CA LYS A 361 -16.59 -7.06 -20.18
C LYS A 361 -15.12 -7.31 -19.77
N ALA A 362 -14.15 -6.92 -20.62
CA ALA A 362 -12.72 -7.10 -20.42
C ALA A 362 -12.11 -6.07 -19.46
N VAL A 363 -12.63 -4.84 -19.44
CA VAL A 363 -12.12 -3.74 -18.63
C VAL A 363 -12.95 -3.59 -17.36
N GLN A 364 -12.28 -3.34 -16.23
CA GLN A 364 -12.92 -3.27 -14.91
C GLN A 364 -12.48 -2.01 -14.14
N TYR A 365 -13.35 -1.52 -13.26
CA TYR A 365 -13.16 -0.28 -12.52
C TYR A 365 -13.51 -0.46 -11.04
N CYS A 366 -12.68 0.10 -10.16
CA CYS A 366 -12.96 0.14 -8.73
C CYS A 366 -14.13 1.08 -8.40
N ASP A 367 -14.19 2.23 -9.08
CA ASP A 367 -15.23 3.25 -8.87
C ASP A 367 -15.57 4.02 -10.16
N ARG A 368 -16.51 4.97 -10.03
CA ARG A 368 -16.96 5.83 -11.14
C ARG A 368 -15.88 6.80 -11.61
N GLU A 369 -14.97 7.20 -10.74
CA GLU A 369 -13.94 8.18 -11.05
C GLU A 369 -12.86 7.56 -11.95
N CYS A 370 -12.39 6.35 -11.60
CA CYS A 370 -11.51 5.58 -12.48
C CYS A 370 -12.16 5.30 -13.85
N GLN A 371 -13.45 4.93 -13.86
CA GLN A 371 -14.19 4.77 -15.12
C GLN A 371 -14.17 6.06 -15.95
N ARG A 372 -14.46 7.21 -15.34
CA ARG A 372 -14.48 8.53 -16.02
C ARG A 372 -13.12 8.87 -16.63
N LEU A 373 -12.04 8.68 -15.86
CA LEU A 373 -10.68 8.99 -16.29
C LEU A 373 -10.24 8.14 -17.48
N HIS A 374 -10.50 6.84 -17.46
CA HIS A 374 -10.07 5.92 -18.52
C HIS A 374 -11.03 5.89 -19.73
N TRP A 375 -12.31 6.24 -19.54
CA TRP A 375 -13.34 6.10 -20.58
C TRP A 375 -12.98 6.77 -21.92
N PHE A 376 -12.37 7.95 -21.89
CA PHE A 376 -12.02 8.69 -23.12
C PHE A 376 -11.06 7.91 -24.03
N MET A 377 -10.22 7.07 -23.44
CA MET A 377 -9.24 6.22 -24.13
C MET A 377 -9.91 4.88 -24.46
N HIS A 378 -10.55 4.28 -23.46
CA HIS A 378 -11.22 2.99 -23.60
C HIS A 378 -12.31 3.00 -24.69
N LYS A 379 -13.12 4.05 -24.82
CA LYS A 379 -14.23 4.10 -25.78
C LYS A 379 -13.80 3.84 -27.22
N LYS A 380 -12.56 4.22 -27.58
CA LYS A 380 -11.98 3.99 -28.92
C LYS A 380 -11.57 2.53 -29.14
N ALA A 381 -11.15 1.85 -28.08
CA ALA A 381 -10.71 0.45 -28.12
C ALA A 381 -11.82 -0.55 -27.76
N CYS A 382 -12.89 -0.10 -27.10
CA CYS A 382 -13.92 -0.94 -26.50
C CYS A 382 -14.57 -1.91 -27.50
N ALA A 383 -14.86 -1.45 -28.72
CA ALA A 383 -15.47 -2.28 -29.77
C ALA A 383 -14.55 -3.42 -30.23
N ARG A 384 -13.23 -3.16 -30.32
CA ARG A 384 -12.24 -4.21 -30.66
C ARG A 384 -12.15 -5.25 -29.54
N LEU A 385 -12.17 -4.79 -28.28
CA LEU A 385 -12.11 -5.67 -27.11
C LEU A 385 -13.35 -6.56 -26.95
N SER A 386 -14.53 -6.11 -27.39
CA SER A 386 -15.74 -6.96 -27.38
C SER A 386 -15.71 -8.08 -28.43
N GLN A 387 -14.87 -7.94 -29.46
CA GLN A 387 -14.74 -8.91 -30.57
C GLN A 387 -13.57 -9.88 -30.36
N ALA A 388 -12.67 -9.60 -29.41
CA ALA A 388 -11.61 -10.53 -29.06
C ALA A 388 -12.24 -11.78 -28.43
N PRO A 389 -11.91 -13.01 -28.91
CA PRO A 389 -12.40 -14.22 -28.27
C PRO A 389 -11.99 -14.18 -26.80
N SER A 390 -12.92 -14.48 -25.90
CA SER A 390 -12.59 -14.67 -24.49
C SER A 390 -11.47 -15.71 -24.43
N LYS A 391 -10.24 -15.29 -24.16
CA LYS A 391 -9.16 -16.23 -23.86
C LYS A 391 -9.50 -16.90 -22.53
N ALA A 392 -10.35 -17.91 -22.60
CA ALA A 392 -10.37 -18.97 -21.61
C ALA A 392 -8.98 -19.60 -21.63
N HIS A 393 -8.40 -19.76 -20.45
CA HIS A 393 -7.08 -20.29 -20.19
C HIS A 393 -6.75 -21.52 -21.07
N LEU A 394 -5.80 -21.37 -21.98
CA LEU A 394 -4.99 -22.51 -22.42
C LEU A 394 -3.93 -22.70 -21.34
N VAL A 395 -4.22 -23.59 -20.39
CA VAL A 395 -3.23 -24.19 -19.51
C VAL A 395 -2.31 -25.04 -20.39
N PRO A 396 -0.97 -24.84 -20.38
CA PRO A 396 -0.09 -25.84 -20.93
C PRO A 396 -0.12 -27.05 -19.98
N THR A 397 -0.78 -28.13 -20.39
CA THR A 397 -0.68 -29.42 -19.71
C THR A 397 0.77 -29.93 -19.86
N SER A 398 1.64 -29.65 -18.88
CA SER A 398 2.90 -30.37 -18.78
C SER A 398 2.60 -31.78 -18.26
N LYS A 399 2.82 -32.78 -19.11
CA LYS A 399 2.77 -34.20 -18.74
C LYS A 399 3.66 -34.44 -17.50
N MET A 400 3.06 -34.86 -16.39
CA MET A 400 3.81 -35.46 -15.28
C MET A 400 4.43 -36.77 -15.77
N GLN A 401 5.74 -36.79 -15.98
CA GLN A 401 6.49 -38.03 -16.00
C GLN A 401 6.74 -38.42 -14.55
N HIS A 402 6.11 -39.52 -14.13
CA HIS A 402 6.39 -40.19 -12.87
C HIS A 402 7.86 -40.64 -12.83
N LEU A 403 8.68 -40.01 -11.99
CA LEU A 403 9.91 -40.60 -11.50
C LEU A 403 9.54 -41.55 -10.36
N LYS A 404 9.64 -42.85 -10.65
CA LYS A 404 9.65 -43.90 -9.64
C LYS A 404 10.92 -43.75 -8.80
N VAL A 405 10.73 -43.66 -7.50
CA VAL A 405 11.78 -43.79 -6.49
C VAL A 405 12.22 -45.25 -6.49
N ASN A 406 13.51 -45.49 -6.71
CA ASN A 406 14.21 -46.69 -6.26
C ASN A 406 15.12 -46.28 -5.11
#